data_AF-A0A9D6FZ19-F1
#
_entry.id   AF-A0A9D6FZ19-F1
#
_cell.length_a   1.000
_cell.length_b   1.000
_cell.length_c   1.000
_cell.angle_alpha   90.00
_cell.angle_beta   90.00
_cell.angle_gamma   90.00
#
_symmetry.space_group_name_H-M   'P 1'
#
loop_
_entity.id
_entity.type
_entity.pdbx_description
1 polymer ?
#
loop_
_entity_poly.entity_id
_entity_poly.type
_entity_poly.pdbx_seq_one_letter_code
_entity_poly.pdbx_strand_id
1 'polypeptide(L)'
;MLELLSHGLAENEIHRVMARALLALDDRGRERLIAQLDETTGATLRGLLEFHARDGTAARPFPGAAKIEEEWEKAWGEWDECVFESQDEDGQYVARDAEWEPPYFDGDSLALGLEPLAARMRPLLARVMDGDLAPGFSFLAAIDDLDTQIGSGLPKWMDPSSGDGCPLGPEVTGCLLEWEWRACRRDGRGAFELADAIRKLEASARIVSLHEETVAKFIRGLGDADQHAILNGITSHRSASHWASVLGNAYSEWFKIHQQLARRWDPALFAETSRKNIAQNWELALPLVGDLLRRKAFDKAPPLIAEAVGALLRLKTGETWDPRETLLIALPGLRSRYDWHAAALRLLDSWRKVAVGLGQEEIACALELQVAVGRQWMDGDAALEAFRRVPSPRFSGMRERLFAGWRTLVVEETVGCRAPGREPFGSAWVAALVDAARAGADGAPAFRRAVRQWLEATGRTPAAIRQSREALGTLTLDLDVESTLRRRSPSFLRVLSRGAGPGDDPLTEWRRRWVKRAGASDLLAEIIEFWIGHVAALVPDPANARGSNYEHCAEWLAAVFELDAAAYRRIVRGWATVHGRRKNLWLALARRKLPL
;
A
#
# COMPACT_ATOMS: atom_id res chain seq x y z
N MET A 1 -34.59 33.10 42.80
CA MET A 1 -33.23 33.34 43.36
C MET A 1 -32.17 33.30 42.28
N LEU A 2 -32.12 32.22 41.46
CA LEU A 2 -31.16 32.10 40.34
C LEU A 2 -31.23 33.29 39.37
N GLU A 3 -32.45 33.73 39.00
CA GLU A 3 -32.67 34.92 38.16
C GLU A 3 -32.13 36.22 38.78
N LEU A 4 -32.21 36.38 40.11
CA LEU A 4 -31.67 37.57 40.78
C LEU A 4 -30.14 37.53 40.83
N LEU A 5 -29.56 36.32 40.94
CA LEU A 5 -28.11 36.13 40.87
C LEU A 5 -27.60 36.42 39.46
N SER A 6 -28.30 35.97 38.40
CA SER A 6 -27.90 36.19 37.01
C SER A 6 -27.98 37.67 36.56
N HIS A 7 -28.78 38.50 37.23
CA HIS A 7 -28.81 39.94 36.99
C HIS A 7 -27.65 40.71 37.66
N GLY A 8 -27.05 40.13 38.71
CA GLY A 8 -26.06 40.82 39.55
C GLY A 8 -24.65 40.24 39.53
N LEU A 9 -24.48 39.02 39.03
CA LEU A 9 -23.22 38.28 39.02
C LEU A 9 -22.98 37.63 37.66
N ALA A 10 -21.72 37.52 37.26
CA ALA A 10 -21.35 36.73 36.10
C ALA A 10 -21.52 35.23 36.38
N GLU A 11 -21.74 34.44 35.32
CA GLU A 11 -22.02 32.99 35.42
C GLU A 11 -20.94 32.22 36.20
N ASN A 12 -19.66 32.56 35.98
CA ASN A 12 -18.54 31.99 36.71
C ASN A 12 -18.54 32.33 38.21
N GLU A 13 -19.09 33.49 38.60
CA GLU A 13 -19.25 33.91 39.99
C GLU A 13 -20.41 33.14 40.65
N ILE A 14 -21.50 32.93 39.92
CA ILE A 14 -22.65 32.11 40.37
C ILE A 14 -22.20 30.67 40.61
N HIS A 15 -21.47 30.06 39.65
CA HIS A 15 -20.92 28.71 39.81
C HIS A 15 -20.00 28.60 41.04
N ARG A 16 -19.15 29.61 41.30
CA ARG A 16 -18.29 29.64 42.50
C ARG A 16 -19.09 29.75 43.79
N VAL A 17 -20.13 30.58 43.83
CA VAL A 17 -20.99 30.73 45.00
C VAL A 17 -21.71 29.41 45.28
N MET A 18 -22.29 28.77 44.26
CA MET A 18 -22.97 27.48 44.41
C MET A 18 -22.02 26.38 44.86
N ALA A 19 -20.83 26.26 44.24
CA ALA A 19 -19.83 25.28 44.64
C ALA A 19 -19.38 25.48 46.10
N ARG A 20 -19.12 26.72 46.52
CA ARG A 20 -18.73 27.01 47.91
C ARG A 20 -19.88 26.79 48.90
N ALA A 21 -21.10 27.13 48.53
CA ALA A 21 -22.27 26.88 49.36
C ALA A 21 -22.50 25.37 49.57
N LEU A 22 -22.38 24.57 48.51
CA LEU A 22 -22.47 23.11 48.58
C LEU A 22 -21.39 22.49 49.48
N LEU A 23 -20.14 22.96 49.36
CA LEU A 23 -19.04 22.48 50.19
C LEU A 23 -19.15 22.91 51.65
N ALA A 24 -19.78 24.06 51.91
CA ALA A 24 -20.01 24.59 53.26
C ALA A 24 -21.15 23.87 54.02
N LEU A 25 -22.00 23.10 53.34
CA LEU A 25 -23.03 22.29 53.99
C LEU A 25 -22.41 21.12 54.77
N ASP A 26 -22.94 20.87 55.98
CA ASP A 26 -22.67 19.66 56.76
C ASP A 26 -23.38 18.44 56.15
N ASP A 27 -23.04 17.23 56.60
CA ASP A 27 -23.59 15.98 56.03
C ASP A 27 -25.13 15.94 56.09
N ARG A 28 -25.73 16.49 57.16
CA ARG A 28 -27.20 16.61 57.29
C ARG A 28 -27.79 17.65 56.35
N GLY A 29 -27.07 18.74 56.05
CA GLY A 29 -27.45 19.72 55.04
C GLY A 29 -27.38 19.15 53.63
N ARG A 30 -26.34 18.38 53.33
CA ARG A 30 -26.14 17.71 52.04
C ARG A 30 -27.22 16.66 51.78
N GLU A 31 -27.52 15.80 52.74
CA GLU A 31 -28.59 14.79 52.57
C GLU A 31 -29.99 15.41 52.46
N ARG A 32 -30.26 16.52 53.16
CA ARG A 32 -31.52 17.28 52.97
C ARG A 32 -31.62 17.89 51.58
N LEU A 33 -30.53 18.42 51.04
CA LEU A 33 -30.51 18.94 49.68
C LEU A 33 -30.69 17.80 48.66
N ILE A 34 -29.99 16.69 48.82
CA ILE A 34 -30.10 15.52 47.93
C ILE A 34 -31.53 14.95 47.94
N ALA A 35 -32.18 14.89 49.10
CA ALA A 35 -33.57 14.43 49.23
C ALA A 35 -34.62 15.38 48.59
N GLN A 36 -34.23 16.62 48.27
CA GLN A 36 -35.08 17.58 47.57
C GLN A 36 -34.85 17.58 46.05
N LEU A 37 -33.82 16.88 45.58
CA LEU A 37 -33.55 16.68 44.16
C LEU A 37 -34.27 15.42 43.68
N ASP A 38 -34.48 15.31 42.37
CA ASP A 38 -34.91 14.04 41.78
C ASP A 38 -33.85 12.95 42.04
N GLU A 39 -34.27 11.69 41.96
CA GLU A 39 -33.45 10.54 42.32
C GLU A 39 -32.11 10.49 41.54
N THR A 40 -32.12 10.91 40.26
CA THR A 40 -30.95 10.85 39.40
C THR A 40 -29.95 11.97 39.68
N THR A 41 -30.44 13.20 39.85
CA THR A 41 -29.62 14.37 40.19
C THR A 41 -29.08 14.24 41.61
N GLY A 42 -29.90 13.75 42.54
CA GLY A 42 -29.50 13.49 43.92
C GLY A 42 -28.40 12.42 44.03
N ALA A 43 -28.52 11.31 43.30
CA ALA A 43 -27.50 10.27 43.26
C ALA A 43 -26.18 10.77 42.64
N THR A 44 -26.25 11.56 41.57
CA THR A 44 -25.09 12.16 40.91
C THR A 44 -24.37 13.14 41.84
N LEU A 45 -25.12 14.03 42.51
CA LEU A 45 -24.58 14.98 43.47
C LEU A 45 -23.92 14.26 44.66
N ARG A 46 -24.53 13.18 45.16
CA ARG A 46 -23.95 12.35 46.22
C ARG A 46 -22.59 11.77 45.79
N GLY A 47 -22.51 11.18 44.59
CA GLY A 47 -21.27 10.64 44.04
C GLY A 47 -20.17 11.71 43.85
N LEU A 48 -20.55 12.92 43.41
CA LEU A 48 -19.62 14.05 43.26
C LEU A 48 -19.04 14.52 44.60
N LEU A 49 -19.87 14.58 45.64
CA LEU A 49 -19.45 15.00 46.98
C LEU A 49 -18.56 13.94 47.66
N GLU A 50 -18.88 12.65 47.49
CA GLU A 50 -18.05 11.53 48.00
C GLU A 50 -16.68 11.46 47.32
N PHE A 51 -16.64 11.75 46.02
CA PHE A 51 -15.39 11.84 45.26
C PHE A 51 -14.52 13.02 45.70
N HIS A 52 -15.12 14.17 45.97
CA HIS A 52 -14.39 15.34 46.46
C HIS A 52 -13.84 15.11 47.88
N ALA A 53 -14.51 14.31 48.72
CA ALA A 53 -14.08 14.00 50.08
C ALA A 53 -12.93 12.98 50.15
N ARG A 54 -12.67 12.23 49.08
CA ARG A 54 -11.58 11.25 48.98
C ARG A 54 -10.53 11.82 48.03
N ASP A 55 -9.41 12.32 48.54
CA ASP A 55 -8.30 12.92 47.76
C ASP A 55 -7.95 12.11 46.49
N GLY A 56 -8.59 12.47 45.36
CA GLY A 56 -8.06 12.47 44.00
C GLY A 56 -7.58 11.18 43.32
N THR A 57 -7.77 9.97 43.87
CA THR A 57 -7.27 8.73 43.21
C THR A 57 -8.33 7.78 42.65
N ALA A 58 -9.63 8.08 42.76
CA ALA A 58 -10.69 7.29 42.14
C ALA A 58 -11.08 7.83 40.75
N ALA A 59 -11.87 7.07 39.98
CA ALA A 59 -12.43 7.53 38.70
C ALA A 59 -13.36 8.74 38.92
N ARG A 60 -13.34 9.73 37.99
CA ARG A 60 -14.25 10.88 38.03
C ARG A 60 -15.71 10.40 38.16
N PRO A 61 -16.55 11.07 38.97
CA PRO A 61 -17.98 10.76 39.06
C PRO A 61 -18.63 10.88 37.69
N PHE A 62 -19.45 9.90 37.33
CA PHE A 62 -20.10 9.86 36.02
C PHE A 62 -21.15 10.97 35.90
N PRO A 63 -21.34 11.57 34.70
CA PRO A 63 -22.36 12.60 34.50
C PRO A 63 -23.78 12.06 34.75
N GLY A 64 -24.66 12.89 35.31
CA GLY A 64 -26.09 12.56 35.45
C GLY A 64 -26.81 12.55 34.11
N ALA A 65 -28.03 12.00 34.06
CA ALA A 65 -28.81 11.84 32.83
C ALA A 65 -28.97 13.14 32.02
N ALA A 66 -29.31 14.26 32.69
CA ALA A 66 -29.43 15.57 32.05
C ALA A 66 -28.12 16.07 31.42
N LYS A 67 -26.95 15.72 32.00
CA LYS A 67 -25.66 16.09 31.43
C LYS A 67 -25.29 15.20 30.23
N ILE A 68 -25.73 13.95 30.24
CA ILE A 68 -25.58 13.04 29.09
C ILE A 68 -26.44 13.52 27.93
N GLU A 69 -27.69 13.92 28.19
CA GLU A 69 -28.60 14.52 27.21
C GLU A 69 -28.00 15.81 26.63
N GLU A 70 -27.51 16.74 27.48
CA GLU A 70 -26.85 17.97 27.02
C GLU A 70 -25.66 17.71 26.09
N GLU A 71 -24.75 16.79 26.46
CA GLU A 71 -23.59 16.46 25.63
C GLU A 71 -23.96 15.71 24.34
N TRP A 72 -25.04 14.92 24.38
CA TRP A 72 -25.59 14.24 23.21
C TRP A 72 -26.17 15.24 22.20
N GLU A 73 -27.08 16.11 22.66
CA GLU A 73 -27.69 17.16 21.85
C GLU A 73 -26.63 18.11 21.28
N LYS A 74 -25.64 18.47 22.10
CA LYS A 74 -24.52 19.31 21.64
C LYS A 74 -23.72 18.63 20.53
N ALA A 75 -23.40 17.34 20.68
CA ALA A 75 -22.64 16.61 19.65
C ALA A 75 -23.41 16.50 18.33
N TRP A 76 -24.74 16.34 18.39
CA TRP A 76 -25.60 16.34 17.19
C TRP A 76 -25.77 17.73 16.59
N GLY A 77 -25.86 18.79 17.40
CA GLY A 77 -25.85 20.16 16.89
C GLY A 77 -24.57 20.47 16.10
N GLU A 78 -23.40 20.10 16.64
CA GLU A 78 -22.12 20.25 15.93
C GLU A 78 -22.03 19.34 14.68
N TRP A 79 -22.67 18.18 14.70
CA TRP A 79 -22.77 17.29 13.54
C TRP A 79 -23.58 17.95 12.41
N ASP A 80 -24.77 18.46 12.73
CA ASP A 80 -25.65 19.13 11.78
C ASP A 80 -25.00 20.40 11.21
N GLU A 81 -24.21 21.13 12.01
CA GLU A 81 -23.39 22.24 11.53
C GLU A 81 -22.36 21.79 10.48
N CYS A 82 -21.63 20.71 10.73
CA CYS A 82 -20.67 20.17 9.76
C CYS A 82 -21.37 19.74 8.45
N VAL A 83 -22.53 19.08 8.56
CA VAL A 83 -23.30 18.64 7.39
C VAL A 83 -23.87 19.83 6.63
N PHE A 84 -24.35 20.86 7.32
CA PHE A 84 -24.84 22.08 6.70
C PHE A 84 -23.74 22.82 5.94
N GLU A 85 -22.56 22.99 6.56
CA GLU A 85 -21.39 23.61 5.92
C GLU A 85 -20.89 22.81 4.71
N SER A 86 -21.11 21.50 4.66
CA SER A 86 -20.74 20.66 3.51
C SER A 86 -21.52 21.00 2.22
N GLN A 87 -22.59 21.77 2.35
CA GLN A 87 -23.41 22.25 1.24
C GLN A 87 -22.97 23.64 0.74
N ASP A 88 -22.01 24.29 1.41
CA ASP A 88 -21.48 25.59 1.00
C ASP A 88 -20.42 25.41 -0.09
N GLU A 89 -20.69 25.97 -1.28
CA GLU A 89 -19.80 25.93 -2.45
C GLU A 89 -18.44 26.61 -2.22
N ASP A 90 -18.36 27.53 -1.26
CA ASP A 90 -17.14 28.21 -0.83
C ASP A 90 -16.68 27.76 0.57
N GLY A 91 -17.30 26.69 1.10
CA GLY A 91 -17.08 26.16 2.44
C GLY A 91 -15.77 25.39 2.60
N GLN A 92 -15.48 25.00 3.84
CA GLN A 92 -14.24 24.30 4.19
C GLN A 92 -14.12 22.88 3.60
N TYR A 93 -15.22 22.32 3.10
CA TYR A 93 -15.29 20.98 2.51
C TYR A 93 -15.28 21.00 0.97
N VAL A 94 -14.99 22.16 0.38
CA VAL A 94 -14.79 22.30 -1.07
C VAL A 94 -13.31 22.54 -1.35
N ALA A 95 -12.71 21.64 -2.12
CA ALA A 95 -11.30 21.68 -2.48
C ALA A 95 -11.09 22.16 -3.91
N ARG A 96 -9.91 22.73 -4.15
CA ARG A 96 -9.44 23.10 -5.50
C ARG A 96 -7.92 22.96 -5.56
N ASP A 97 -7.44 21.93 -6.24
CA ASP A 97 -6.01 21.60 -6.35
C ASP A 97 -5.21 22.66 -7.13
N ALA A 98 -5.81 23.25 -8.16
CA ALA A 98 -5.23 24.35 -8.91
C ALA A 98 -6.25 25.42 -9.28
N GLU A 99 -5.83 26.68 -9.38
CA GLU A 99 -6.71 27.83 -9.67
C GLU A 99 -7.50 27.72 -11.00
N TRP A 100 -7.07 26.85 -11.91
CA TRP A 100 -7.69 26.62 -13.21
C TRP A 100 -8.62 25.40 -13.25
N GLU A 101 -8.64 24.59 -12.18
CA GLU A 101 -9.51 23.42 -12.05
C GLU A 101 -10.84 23.83 -11.38
N PRO A 102 -11.96 23.20 -11.77
CA PRO A 102 -13.22 23.41 -11.08
C PRO A 102 -13.11 22.88 -9.64
N PRO A 103 -13.70 23.57 -8.65
CA PRO A 103 -13.74 23.07 -7.29
C PRO A 103 -14.55 21.77 -7.21
N TYR A 104 -14.24 20.93 -6.24
CA TYR A 104 -14.92 19.66 -6.01
C TYR A 104 -15.16 19.42 -4.52
N PHE A 105 -16.14 18.58 -4.22
CA PHE A 105 -16.45 18.18 -2.86
C PHE A 105 -15.35 17.27 -2.29
N ASP A 106 -14.77 17.67 -1.17
CA ASP A 106 -13.78 16.91 -0.42
C ASP A 106 -14.45 16.16 0.75
N GLY A 107 -14.97 14.97 0.46
CA GLY A 107 -15.63 14.15 1.47
C GLY A 107 -14.68 13.54 2.49
N ASP A 108 -13.37 13.46 2.22
CA ASP A 108 -12.38 13.05 3.23
C ASP A 108 -12.32 14.11 4.34
N SER A 109 -12.32 15.39 3.99
CA SER A 109 -12.35 16.48 4.97
C SER A 109 -13.64 16.49 5.79
N LEU A 110 -14.80 16.22 5.18
CA LEU A 110 -16.06 16.09 5.93
C LEU A 110 -16.00 14.90 6.90
N ALA A 111 -15.56 13.72 6.43
CA ALA A 111 -15.39 12.56 7.30
C ALA A 111 -14.46 12.84 8.48
N LEU A 112 -13.36 13.57 8.26
CA LEU A 112 -12.44 14.00 9.32
C LEU A 112 -13.09 14.97 10.32
N GLY A 113 -14.07 15.77 9.91
CA GLY A 113 -14.88 16.62 10.79
C GLY A 113 -15.86 15.81 11.66
N LEU A 114 -16.47 14.77 11.09
CA LEU A 114 -17.47 13.94 11.76
C LEU A 114 -16.87 12.93 12.76
N GLU A 115 -15.66 12.42 12.50
CA GLU A 115 -15.00 11.39 13.33
C GLU A 115 -14.79 11.83 14.81
N PRO A 116 -14.28 13.03 15.13
CA PRO A 116 -14.16 13.50 16.51
C PRO A 116 -15.51 13.63 17.24
N LEU A 117 -16.58 13.97 16.52
CA LEU A 117 -17.93 14.07 17.08
C LEU A 117 -18.45 12.67 17.43
N ALA A 118 -18.31 11.71 16.52
CA ALA A 118 -18.65 10.32 16.79
C ALA A 118 -17.84 9.73 17.96
N ALA A 119 -16.55 10.06 18.06
CA ALA A 119 -15.72 9.64 19.20
C ALA A 119 -16.24 10.15 20.55
N ARG A 120 -16.85 11.36 20.58
CA ARG A 120 -17.52 11.92 21.77
C ARG A 120 -18.86 11.25 22.06
N MET A 121 -19.62 10.93 21.01
CA MET A 121 -20.93 10.26 21.13
C MET A 121 -20.80 8.81 21.61
N ARG A 122 -19.80 8.08 21.14
CA ARG A 122 -19.61 6.64 21.40
C ARG A 122 -19.73 6.22 22.87
N PRO A 123 -19.04 6.85 23.85
CA PRO A 123 -19.20 6.48 25.26
C PRO A 123 -20.58 6.79 25.85
N LEU A 124 -21.39 7.64 25.20
CA LEU A 124 -22.72 8.05 25.68
C LEU A 124 -23.82 7.08 25.22
N LEU A 125 -23.63 6.38 24.09
CA LEU A 125 -24.65 5.56 23.41
C LEU A 125 -25.43 4.65 24.36
N ALA A 126 -24.71 3.92 25.21
CA ALA A 126 -25.32 2.98 26.16
C ALA A 126 -26.35 3.66 27.07
N ARG A 127 -25.99 4.83 27.60
CA ARG A 127 -26.81 5.56 28.57
C ARG A 127 -27.95 6.30 27.91
N VAL A 128 -27.72 6.85 26.72
CA VAL A 128 -28.78 7.48 25.91
C VAL A 128 -29.87 6.45 25.60
N MET A 129 -29.49 5.23 25.24
CA MET A 129 -30.46 4.15 24.97
C MET A 129 -31.13 3.61 26.23
N ASP A 130 -30.35 3.29 27.27
CA ASP A 130 -30.89 2.70 28.51
C ASP A 130 -31.78 3.69 29.28
N GLY A 131 -31.48 5.00 29.18
CA GLY A 131 -32.25 6.09 29.77
C GLY A 131 -33.38 6.61 28.89
N ASP A 132 -33.58 6.03 27.70
CA ASP A 132 -34.58 6.46 26.69
C ASP A 132 -34.53 7.98 26.39
N LEU A 133 -33.31 8.55 26.34
CA LEU A 133 -33.09 9.98 26.17
C LEU A 133 -33.28 10.46 24.71
N ALA A 134 -33.27 9.54 23.76
CA ALA A 134 -33.50 9.82 22.34
C ALA A 134 -34.50 8.81 21.73
N PRO A 135 -35.79 8.89 22.12
CA PRO A 135 -36.79 7.92 21.69
C PRO A 135 -37.02 8.05 20.18
N GLY A 136 -36.90 6.93 19.46
CA GLY A 136 -37.11 6.89 18.00
C GLY A 136 -35.89 7.28 17.15
N PHE A 137 -34.76 7.64 17.76
CA PHE A 137 -33.54 7.90 17.02
C PHE A 137 -32.99 6.63 16.33
N SER A 138 -32.53 6.77 15.08
CA SER A 138 -31.86 5.72 14.31
C SER A 138 -30.60 6.27 13.66
N PHE A 139 -29.47 5.63 13.93
CA PHE A 139 -28.22 5.96 13.25
C PHE A 139 -28.29 5.59 11.77
N LEU A 140 -28.99 4.51 11.39
CA LEU A 140 -29.20 4.20 9.97
C LEU A 140 -29.88 5.35 9.23
N ALA A 141 -30.94 5.91 9.81
CA ALA A 141 -31.64 7.06 9.23
C ALA A 141 -30.72 8.29 9.17
N ALA A 142 -29.95 8.56 10.23
CA ALA A 142 -29.02 9.68 10.23
C ALA A 142 -27.94 9.58 9.13
N ILE A 143 -27.44 8.37 8.82
CA ILE A 143 -26.47 8.17 7.72
C ILE A 143 -27.14 8.26 6.34
N ASP A 144 -28.38 7.78 6.19
CA ASP A 144 -29.15 7.91 4.94
C ASP A 144 -29.51 9.39 4.67
N ASP A 145 -29.86 10.13 5.71
CA ASP A 145 -30.10 11.57 5.67
C ASP A 145 -28.81 12.32 5.32
N LEU A 146 -27.66 11.93 5.87
CA LEU A 146 -26.36 12.49 5.51
C LEU A 146 -26.07 12.31 4.00
N ASP A 147 -26.23 11.10 3.47
CA ASP A 147 -26.02 10.82 2.03
C ASP A 147 -26.95 11.69 1.16
N THR A 148 -28.21 11.80 1.57
CA THR A 148 -29.22 12.60 0.88
C THR A 148 -28.90 14.10 0.93
N GLN A 149 -28.47 14.61 2.08
CA GLN A 149 -28.15 16.03 2.28
C GLN A 149 -26.92 16.44 1.46
N ILE A 150 -25.85 15.65 1.46
CA ILE A 150 -24.67 15.93 0.63
C ILE A 150 -25.05 15.87 -0.86
N GLY A 151 -25.83 14.86 -1.27
CA GLY A 151 -26.21 14.66 -2.67
C GLY A 151 -27.20 15.68 -3.23
N SER A 152 -27.94 16.38 -2.38
CA SER A 152 -28.92 17.39 -2.79
C SER A 152 -28.49 18.83 -2.51
N GLY A 153 -27.54 19.04 -1.59
CA GLY A 153 -27.07 20.35 -1.18
C GLY A 153 -26.14 21.01 -2.19
N LEU A 154 -25.36 20.24 -2.96
CA LEU A 154 -24.37 20.77 -3.91
C LEU A 154 -24.91 20.86 -5.35
N PRO A 155 -24.37 21.79 -6.17
CA PRO A 155 -24.74 21.90 -7.58
C PRO A 155 -24.47 20.63 -8.38
N LYS A 156 -25.31 20.37 -9.40
CA LYS A 156 -25.19 19.17 -10.27
C LYS A 156 -23.84 18.98 -10.96
N TRP A 157 -23.06 20.05 -11.14
CA TRP A 157 -21.74 19.98 -11.76
C TRP A 157 -20.64 19.54 -10.77
N MET A 158 -20.91 19.63 -9.47
CA MET A 158 -20.07 19.16 -8.36
C MET A 158 -20.66 17.86 -7.79
N ASP A 159 -21.02 16.91 -8.66
CA ASP A 159 -21.70 15.66 -8.28
C ASP A 159 -20.82 14.82 -7.32
N PRO A 160 -21.14 14.75 -6.02
CA PRO A 160 -20.31 14.06 -5.03
C PRO A 160 -20.30 12.54 -5.25
N SER A 161 -21.28 12.01 -6.01
CA SER A 161 -21.37 10.58 -6.33
C SER A 161 -20.48 10.16 -7.51
N SER A 162 -19.83 11.11 -8.16
CA SER A 162 -18.90 10.86 -9.29
C SER A 162 -17.42 10.90 -8.90
N GLY A 163 -17.11 11.37 -7.68
CA GLY A 163 -15.77 11.46 -7.09
C GLY A 163 -15.50 10.39 -6.03
N ASP A 164 -14.60 10.69 -5.09
CA ASP A 164 -14.18 9.77 -4.01
C ASP A 164 -15.24 9.55 -2.91
N GLY A 165 -16.37 10.25 -2.99
CA GLY A 165 -17.47 10.15 -2.03
C GLY A 165 -17.11 10.73 -0.66
N CYS A 166 -17.75 10.22 0.39
CA CYS A 166 -17.48 10.54 1.79
C CYS A 166 -17.23 9.22 2.57
N PRO A 167 -15.96 8.78 2.67
CA PRO A 167 -15.63 7.54 3.39
C PRO A 167 -15.64 7.78 4.90
N LEU A 168 -16.71 7.36 5.56
CA LEU A 168 -16.83 7.47 7.01
C LEU A 168 -15.77 6.62 7.69
N GLY A 169 -15.18 7.18 8.76
CA GLY A 169 -14.14 6.53 9.50
C GLY A 169 -14.65 5.51 10.53
N PRO A 170 -13.72 4.99 11.35
CA PRO A 170 -14.00 3.93 12.31
C PRO A 170 -14.93 4.34 13.46
N GLU A 171 -14.94 5.60 13.90
CA GLU A 171 -15.75 6.04 15.04
C GLU A 171 -17.21 6.24 14.64
N VAL A 172 -17.48 6.88 13.49
CA VAL A 172 -18.85 7.02 12.96
C VAL A 172 -19.45 5.64 12.69
N THR A 173 -18.71 4.80 11.95
CA THR A 173 -19.13 3.43 11.64
C THR A 173 -19.33 2.62 12.92
N GLY A 174 -18.48 2.81 13.93
CA GLY A 174 -18.59 2.16 15.24
C GLY A 174 -19.86 2.56 16.00
N CYS A 175 -20.21 3.85 16.00
CA CYS A 175 -21.43 4.35 16.64
C CYS A 175 -22.69 3.76 15.99
N LEU A 176 -22.74 3.77 14.66
CA LEU A 176 -23.81 3.14 13.89
C LEU A 176 -24.01 1.68 14.29
N LEU A 177 -22.94 0.88 14.24
CA LEU A 177 -23.01 -0.55 14.53
C LEU A 177 -23.42 -0.84 15.98
N GLU A 178 -22.89 -0.08 16.94
CA GLU A 178 -23.20 -0.28 18.36
C GLU A 178 -24.65 0.10 18.69
N TRP A 179 -25.13 1.25 18.19
CA TRP A 179 -26.50 1.69 18.41
C TRP A 179 -27.50 0.70 17.79
N GLU A 180 -27.33 0.39 16.51
CA GLU A 180 -28.27 -0.45 15.78
C GLU A 180 -28.27 -1.88 16.31
N TRP A 181 -27.13 -2.40 16.79
CA TRP A 181 -27.10 -3.69 17.46
C TRP A 181 -27.89 -3.70 18.77
N ARG A 182 -27.75 -2.67 19.60
CA ARG A 182 -28.54 -2.54 20.83
C ARG A 182 -30.03 -2.40 20.51
N ALA A 183 -30.38 -1.63 19.49
CA ALA A 183 -31.75 -1.44 19.04
C ALA A 183 -32.36 -2.76 18.55
N CYS A 184 -31.66 -3.50 17.69
CA CYS A 184 -32.08 -4.83 17.25
C CYS A 184 -32.35 -5.76 18.44
N ARG A 185 -31.46 -5.81 19.43
CA ARG A 185 -31.65 -6.67 20.62
C ARG A 185 -32.84 -6.24 21.47
N ARG A 186 -33.08 -4.94 21.64
CA ARG A 186 -34.24 -4.41 22.36
C ARG A 186 -35.55 -4.82 21.66
N ASP A 187 -35.55 -4.80 20.33
CA ASP A 187 -36.72 -5.15 19.50
C ASP A 187 -36.88 -6.67 19.27
N GLY A 188 -36.00 -7.50 19.85
CA GLY A 188 -36.01 -8.96 19.65
C GLY A 188 -35.59 -9.40 18.23
N ARG A 189 -34.95 -8.53 17.45
CA ARG A 189 -34.39 -8.83 16.13
C ARG A 189 -33.01 -9.48 16.26
N GLY A 190 -32.68 -10.37 15.33
CA GLY A 190 -31.42 -11.10 15.32
C GLY A 190 -30.25 -10.32 14.71
N ALA A 191 -29.06 -10.94 14.79
CA ALA A 191 -27.83 -10.38 14.23
C ALA A 191 -27.81 -10.33 12.70
N PHE A 192 -28.57 -11.20 12.02
CA PHE A 192 -28.68 -11.15 10.57
C PHE A 192 -29.45 -9.91 10.11
N GLU A 193 -30.52 -9.55 10.81
CA GLU A 193 -31.33 -8.38 10.51
C GLU A 193 -30.51 -7.09 10.60
N LEU A 194 -29.59 -7.00 11.56
CA LEU A 194 -28.60 -5.93 11.61
C LEU A 194 -27.70 -5.94 10.37
N ALA A 195 -27.08 -7.07 10.05
CA ALA A 195 -26.18 -7.18 8.90
C ALA A 195 -26.88 -6.85 7.57
N ASP A 196 -28.14 -7.28 7.42
CA ASP A 196 -28.96 -7.00 6.24
C ASP A 196 -29.35 -5.52 6.17
N ALA A 197 -29.62 -4.86 7.30
CA ALA A 197 -29.88 -3.42 7.35
C ALA A 197 -28.65 -2.59 6.97
N ILE A 198 -27.48 -2.93 7.52
CA ILE A 198 -26.21 -2.28 7.17
C ILE A 198 -25.94 -2.47 5.67
N ARG A 199 -26.07 -3.69 5.14
CA ARG A 199 -25.84 -3.93 3.72
C ARG A 199 -26.84 -3.22 2.81
N LYS A 200 -28.10 -3.07 3.24
CA LYS A 200 -29.09 -2.26 2.50
C LYS A 200 -28.68 -0.79 2.46
N LEU A 201 -28.20 -0.23 3.57
CA LEU A 201 -27.68 1.14 3.63
C LEU A 201 -26.52 1.33 2.64
N GLU A 202 -25.45 0.52 2.69
CA GLU A 202 -24.35 0.69 1.72
C GLU A 202 -24.71 0.17 0.30
N ALA A 203 -25.94 -0.28 0.06
CA ALA A 203 -26.44 -0.53 -1.30
C ALA A 203 -27.27 0.64 -1.83
N SER A 204 -27.90 1.42 -0.95
CA SER A 204 -28.66 2.63 -1.31
C SER A 204 -27.79 3.88 -1.32
N ALA A 205 -26.79 3.96 -0.44
CA ALA A 205 -25.89 5.10 -0.32
C ALA A 205 -25.08 5.30 -1.61
N ARG A 206 -24.99 6.56 -2.07
CA ARG A 206 -24.32 6.92 -3.31
C ARG A 206 -23.01 7.65 -3.11
N ILE A 207 -22.87 8.32 -1.97
CA ILE A 207 -21.77 9.23 -1.65
C ILE A 207 -21.06 8.69 -0.42
N VAL A 208 -21.83 8.34 0.61
CA VAL A 208 -21.32 7.86 1.88
C VAL A 208 -20.93 6.38 1.79
N SER A 209 -19.75 6.04 2.30
CA SER A 209 -19.32 4.65 2.47
C SER A 209 -18.89 4.39 3.91
N LEU A 210 -19.15 3.17 4.40
CA LEU A 210 -18.79 2.78 5.77
C LEU A 210 -17.34 2.27 5.83
N HIS A 211 -16.72 2.40 7.00
CA HIS A 211 -15.39 1.85 7.23
C HIS A 211 -15.44 0.31 7.27
N GLU A 212 -15.07 -0.32 6.15
CA GLU A 212 -15.26 -1.76 5.95
C GLU A 212 -14.55 -2.61 7.02
N GLU A 213 -13.35 -2.21 7.47
CA GLU A 213 -12.61 -2.96 8.49
C GLU A 213 -13.32 -2.89 9.85
N THR A 214 -14.01 -1.79 10.16
CA THR A 214 -14.80 -1.65 11.40
C THR A 214 -16.00 -2.58 11.36
N VAL A 215 -16.72 -2.65 10.23
CA VAL A 215 -17.81 -3.61 10.02
C VAL A 215 -17.32 -5.05 10.21
N ALA A 216 -16.19 -5.40 9.56
CA ALA A 216 -15.61 -6.73 9.67
C ALA A 216 -15.13 -7.06 11.10
N LYS A 217 -14.53 -6.11 11.83
CA LYS A 217 -14.13 -6.28 13.23
C LYS A 217 -15.35 -6.46 14.13
N PHE A 218 -16.41 -5.69 13.92
CA PHE A 218 -17.64 -5.76 14.69
C PHE A 218 -18.30 -7.13 14.56
N ILE A 219 -18.54 -7.61 13.33
CA ILE A 219 -19.18 -8.92 13.09
C ILE A 219 -18.34 -10.06 13.68
N ARG A 220 -17.01 -9.98 13.58
CA ARG A 220 -16.10 -10.96 14.22
C ARG A 220 -16.12 -10.91 15.75
N GLY A 221 -16.47 -9.77 16.34
CA GLY A 221 -16.59 -9.58 17.78
C GLY A 221 -17.91 -10.08 18.37
N LEU A 222 -18.92 -10.36 17.53
CA LEU A 222 -20.20 -10.92 17.97
C LEU A 222 -20.05 -12.35 18.51
N GLY A 223 -21.03 -12.79 19.30
CA GLY A 223 -21.04 -14.15 19.84
C GLY A 223 -21.20 -15.22 18.76
N ASP A 224 -20.83 -16.46 19.09
CA ASP A 224 -20.86 -17.58 18.15
C ASP A 224 -22.26 -17.83 17.53
N ALA A 225 -23.32 -17.70 18.33
CA ALA A 225 -24.69 -17.83 17.86
C ALA A 225 -25.07 -16.74 16.84
N ASP A 226 -24.65 -15.50 17.10
CA ASP A 226 -24.92 -14.34 16.23
C ASP A 226 -24.16 -14.45 14.90
N GLN A 227 -22.88 -14.83 14.97
CA GLN A 227 -22.06 -15.10 13.78
C GLN A 227 -22.66 -16.20 12.91
N HIS A 228 -23.17 -17.27 13.54
CA HIS A 228 -23.83 -18.36 12.83
C HIS A 228 -25.16 -17.93 12.21
N ALA A 229 -25.94 -17.10 12.92
CA ALA A 229 -27.18 -16.52 12.40
C ALA A 229 -26.91 -15.63 11.17
N ILE A 230 -25.89 -14.78 11.22
CA ILE A 230 -25.46 -13.95 10.08
C ILE A 230 -25.11 -14.82 8.86
N LEU A 231 -24.29 -15.87 9.04
CA LEU A 231 -23.94 -16.77 7.94
C LEU A 231 -25.18 -17.40 7.29
N ASN A 232 -26.08 -17.96 8.10
CA ASN A 232 -27.29 -18.63 7.61
C ASN A 232 -28.22 -17.64 6.90
N GLY A 233 -28.35 -16.43 7.43
CA GLY A 233 -29.15 -15.38 6.84
C GLY A 233 -28.60 -14.90 5.49
N ILE A 234 -27.30 -14.60 5.41
CA ILE A 234 -26.63 -14.22 4.15
C ILE A 234 -26.78 -15.34 3.12
N THR A 235 -26.56 -16.60 3.52
CA THR A 235 -26.68 -17.76 2.62
C THR A 235 -28.09 -17.89 2.06
N SER A 236 -29.11 -17.66 2.90
CA SER A 236 -30.53 -17.73 2.51
C SER A 236 -30.95 -16.58 1.59
N HIS A 237 -30.31 -15.42 1.69
CA HIS A 237 -30.64 -14.21 0.93
C HIS A 237 -29.63 -13.88 -0.18
N ARG A 238 -28.71 -14.81 -0.51
CA ARG A 238 -27.63 -14.61 -1.48
C ARG A 238 -28.08 -14.17 -2.88
N SER A 239 -29.35 -14.40 -3.24
CA SER A 239 -29.94 -13.99 -4.52
C SER A 239 -30.53 -12.58 -4.50
N ALA A 240 -30.68 -11.95 -3.34
CA ALA A 240 -31.10 -10.56 -3.24
C ALA A 240 -30.01 -9.67 -3.85
N SER A 241 -30.39 -8.62 -4.57
CA SER A 241 -29.46 -7.81 -5.37
C SER A 241 -28.31 -7.21 -4.55
N HIS A 242 -28.60 -6.72 -3.34
CA HIS A 242 -27.60 -6.11 -2.45
C HIS A 242 -26.59 -7.12 -1.89
N TRP A 243 -26.95 -8.41 -1.80
CA TRP A 243 -26.04 -9.50 -1.42
C TRP A 243 -25.35 -10.12 -2.64
N ALA A 244 -26.06 -10.34 -3.73
CA ALA A 244 -25.52 -10.99 -4.93
C ALA A 244 -24.34 -10.21 -5.53
N SER A 245 -24.40 -8.88 -5.52
CA SER A 245 -23.32 -8.02 -6.02
C SER A 245 -22.03 -8.17 -5.22
N VAL A 246 -22.12 -8.13 -3.88
CA VAL A 246 -20.96 -8.21 -2.99
C VAL A 246 -20.43 -9.63 -2.87
N LEU A 247 -21.29 -10.64 -2.85
CA LEU A 247 -20.88 -12.05 -2.80
C LEU A 247 -20.34 -12.58 -4.14
N GLY A 248 -20.70 -11.91 -5.24
CA GLY A 248 -20.15 -12.18 -6.57
C GLY A 248 -18.76 -11.58 -6.80
N ASN A 249 -18.28 -10.71 -5.90
CA ASN A 249 -16.97 -10.07 -6.00
C ASN A 249 -16.04 -10.56 -4.88
N ALA A 250 -15.00 -11.32 -5.25
CA ALA A 250 -14.06 -11.91 -4.29
C ALA A 250 -13.22 -10.87 -3.51
N TYR A 251 -13.20 -9.62 -3.96
CA TYR A 251 -12.49 -8.51 -3.33
C TYR A 251 -13.34 -7.73 -2.33
N SER A 252 -14.67 -7.90 -2.36
CA SER A 252 -15.58 -7.25 -1.40
C SER A 252 -15.32 -7.71 0.03
N GLU A 253 -15.36 -6.79 0.99
CA GLU A 253 -15.24 -7.14 2.41
C GLU A 253 -16.39 -8.03 2.90
N TRP A 254 -17.62 -7.85 2.39
CA TRP A 254 -18.74 -8.77 2.70
C TRP A 254 -18.50 -10.19 2.22
N PHE A 255 -17.87 -10.36 1.04
CA PHE A 255 -17.42 -11.68 0.61
C PHE A 255 -16.39 -12.26 1.58
N LYS A 256 -15.40 -11.47 2.02
CA LYS A 256 -14.37 -11.91 2.97
C LYS A 256 -14.96 -12.27 4.34
N ILE A 257 -15.90 -11.49 4.85
CA ILE A 257 -16.66 -11.78 6.09
C ILE A 257 -17.41 -13.10 5.92
N HIS A 258 -18.17 -13.25 4.83
CA HIS A 258 -18.89 -14.48 4.53
C HIS A 258 -17.95 -15.69 4.43
N GLN A 259 -16.80 -15.58 3.74
CA GLN A 259 -15.80 -16.64 3.67
C GLN A 259 -15.25 -17.02 5.05
N GLN A 260 -14.98 -16.05 5.92
CA GLN A 260 -14.47 -16.31 7.26
C GLN A 260 -15.50 -17.04 8.13
N LEU A 261 -16.76 -16.59 8.09
CA LEU A 261 -17.86 -17.24 8.79
C LEU A 261 -18.09 -18.67 8.27
N ALA A 262 -18.17 -18.84 6.95
CA ALA A 262 -18.31 -20.14 6.31
C ALA A 262 -17.16 -21.08 6.69
N ARG A 263 -15.91 -20.59 6.67
CA ARG A 263 -14.74 -21.41 7.04
C ARG A 263 -14.86 -22.01 8.44
N ARG A 264 -15.47 -21.28 9.37
CA ARG A 264 -15.65 -21.72 10.76
C ARG A 264 -16.84 -22.66 10.93
N TRP A 265 -17.98 -22.31 10.34
CA TRP A 265 -19.27 -22.95 10.65
C TRP A 265 -19.80 -23.87 9.55
N ASP A 266 -19.44 -23.63 8.29
CA ASP A 266 -19.81 -24.46 7.14
C ASP A 266 -18.63 -24.60 6.15
N PRO A 267 -17.68 -25.51 6.45
CA PRO A 267 -16.52 -25.74 5.58
C PRO A 267 -16.88 -26.18 4.15
N ALA A 268 -18.07 -26.76 3.95
CA ALA A 268 -18.53 -27.17 2.63
C ALA A 268 -18.93 -25.95 1.80
N LEU A 269 -19.71 -25.04 2.37
CA LEU A 269 -20.05 -23.75 1.75
C LEU A 269 -18.79 -22.92 1.46
N PHE A 270 -17.85 -22.87 2.41
CA PHE A 270 -16.55 -22.23 2.20
C PHE A 270 -15.83 -22.79 0.97
N ALA A 271 -15.74 -24.11 0.86
CA ALA A 271 -15.07 -24.77 -0.26
C ALA A 271 -15.77 -24.52 -1.61
N GLU A 272 -17.11 -24.56 -1.63
CA GLU A 272 -17.90 -24.29 -2.83
C GLU A 272 -17.70 -22.85 -3.33
N THR A 273 -17.85 -21.89 -2.42
CA THR A 273 -17.80 -20.46 -2.75
C THR A 273 -16.38 -19.99 -3.06
N SER A 274 -15.36 -20.50 -2.36
CA SER A 274 -13.95 -20.28 -2.69
C SER A 274 -13.64 -20.77 -4.10
N ARG A 275 -14.04 -22.00 -4.45
CA ARG A 275 -13.77 -22.58 -5.77
C ARG A 275 -14.37 -21.76 -6.91
N LYS A 276 -15.62 -21.29 -6.76
CA LYS A 276 -16.28 -20.45 -7.79
C LYS A 276 -15.59 -19.12 -8.06
N ASN A 277 -14.72 -18.66 -7.14
CA ASN A 277 -14.14 -17.33 -7.16
C ASN A 277 -12.60 -17.32 -7.30
N ILE A 278 -11.95 -18.48 -7.52
CA ILE A 278 -10.49 -18.57 -7.72
C ILE A 278 -10.04 -17.70 -8.90
N ALA A 279 -10.83 -17.67 -9.98
CA ALA A 279 -10.54 -16.83 -11.15
C ALA A 279 -10.46 -15.33 -10.83
N GLN A 280 -11.21 -14.85 -9.84
CA GLN A 280 -11.14 -13.47 -9.38
C GLN A 280 -10.00 -13.29 -8.37
N ASN A 281 -9.94 -14.16 -7.36
CA ASN A 281 -8.93 -14.13 -6.31
C ASN A 281 -8.32 -15.53 -6.11
N TRP A 282 -7.15 -15.74 -6.69
CA TRP A 282 -6.45 -17.02 -6.69
C TRP A 282 -6.05 -17.50 -5.28
N GLU A 283 -5.94 -16.59 -4.30
CA GLU A 283 -5.56 -16.94 -2.92
C GLU A 283 -6.60 -17.83 -2.23
N LEU A 284 -7.85 -17.82 -2.72
CA LEU A 284 -8.92 -18.69 -2.24
C LEU A 284 -8.60 -20.19 -2.45
N ALA A 285 -7.70 -20.51 -3.39
CA ALA A 285 -7.24 -21.88 -3.58
C ALA A 285 -6.30 -22.38 -2.46
N LEU A 286 -5.54 -21.49 -1.80
CA LEU A 286 -4.55 -21.86 -0.79
C LEU A 286 -5.12 -22.71 0.35
N PRO A 287 -6.20 -22.32 1.04
CA PRO A 287 -6.79 -23.14 2.11
C PRO A 287 -7.37 -24.45 1.59
N LEU A 288 -7.91 -24.49 0.36
CA LEU A 288 -8.46 -25.71 -0.25
C LEU A 288 -7.37 -26.72 -0.58
N VAL A 289 -6.28 -26.27 -1.22
CA VAL A 289 -5.11 -27.10 -1.49
C VAL A 289 -4.47 -27.57 -0.19
N GLY A 290 -4.38 -26.70 0.82
CA GLY A 290 -3.89 -27.05 2.15
C GLY A 290 -4.71 -28.15 2.82
N ASP A 291 -6.03 -28.15 2.65
CA ASP A 291 -6.91 -29.20 3.17
C ASP A 291 -6.73 -30.54 2.44
N LEU A 292 -6.62 -30.52 1.11
CA LEU A 292 -6.33 -31.72 0.32
C LEU A 292 -4.98 -32.34 0.67
N LEU A 293 -3.96 -31.50 0.90
CA LEU A 293 -2.65 -31.93 1.37
C LEU A 293 -2.73 -32.63 2.74
N ARG A 294 -3.46 -32.06 3.71
CA ARG A 294 -3.66 -32.68 5.03
C ARG A 294 -4.34 -34.06 4.93
N ARG A 295 -5.30 -34.19 4.01
CA ARG A 295 -6.02 -35.45 3.75
C ARG A 295 -5.25 -36.43 2.85
N LYS A 296 -4.05 -36.06 2.38
CA LYS A 296 -3.26 -36.82 1.39
C LYS A 296 -4.02 -37.11 0.09
N ALA A 297 -5.01 -36.29 -0.26
CA ALA A 297 -5.80 -36.39 -1.48
C ALA A 297 -5.09 -35.66 -2.63
N PHE A 298 -3.87 -36.10 -2.95
CA PHE A 298 -2.98 -35.43 -3.89
C PHE A 298 -3.53 -35.40 -5.32
N ASP A 299 -4.32 -36.39 -5.71
CA ASP A 299 -4.98 -36.51 -7.02
C ASP A 299 -6.00 -35.39 -7.29
N LYS A 300 -6.58 -34.80 -6.24
CA LYS A 300 -7.63 -33.77 -6.34
C LYS A 300 -7.10 -32.34 -6.37
N ALA A 301 -5.84 -32.13 -6.02
CA ALA A 301 -5.24 -30.80 -5.90
C ALA A 301 -4.81 -30.14 -7.24
N PRO A 302 -4.32 -30.88 -8.27
CA PRO A 302 -3.80 -30.27 -9.49
C PRO A 302 -4.78 -29.33 -10.23
N PRO A 303 -6.08 -29.64 -10.37
CA PRO A 303 -7.01 -28.73 -11.05
C PRO A 303 -7.13 -27.37 -10.33
N LEU A 304 -7.19 -27.38 -9.00
CA LEU A 304 -7.28 -26.15 -8.20
C LEU A 304 -5.99 -25.32 -8.28
N ILE A 305 -4.84 -26.00 -8.28
CA ILE A 305 -3.54 -25.33 -8.43
C ILE A 305 -3.42 -24.71 -9.83
N ALA A 306 -3.80 -25.44 -10.87
CA ALA A 306 -3.75 -24.94 -12.25
C ALA A 306 -4.65 -23.72 -12.44
N GLU A 307 -5.88 -23.74 -11.88
CA GLU A 307 -6.80 -22.61 -11.90
C GLU A 307 -6.21 -21.40 -11.15
N ALA A 308 -5.66 -21.62 -9.95
CA ALA A 308 -5.05 -20.56 -9.15
C ALA A 308 -3.81 -19.95 -9.82
N VAL A 309 -2.95 -20.77 -10.42
CA VAL A 309 -1.78 -20.29 -11.18
C VAL A 309 -2.22 -19.53 -12.43
N GLY A 310 -3.23 -20.02 -13.14
CA GLY A 310 -3.81 -19.32 -14.29
C GLY A 310 -4.35 -17.94 -13.93
N ALA A 311 -5.10 -17.85 -12.82
CA ALA A 311 -5.62 -16.59 -12.29
C ALA A 311 -4.52 -15.65 -11.80
N LEU A 312 -3.53 -16.17 -11.05
CA LEU A 312 -2.35 -15.42 -10.60
C LEU A 312 -1.60 -14.78 -11.77
N LEU A 313 -1.40 -15.54 -12.84
CA LEU A 313 -0.67 -15.12 -14.03
C LEU A 313 -1.52 -14.41 -15.08
N ARG A 314 -2.84 -14.31 -14.86
CA ARG A 314 -3.82 -13.76 -15.80
C ARG A 314 -3.72 -14.41 -17.19
N LEU A 315 -3.51 -15.72 -17.21
CA LEU A 315 -3.40 -16.50 -18.45
C LEU A 315 -4.74 -16.51 -19.19
N LYS A 316 -4.68 -16.48 -20.52
CA LYS A 316 -5.89 -16.64 -21.35
C LYS A 316 -6.39 -18.07 -21.27
N THR A 317 -7.67 -18.27 -21.57
CA THR A 317 -8.28 -19.60 -21.65
C THR A 317 -7.47 -20.51 -22.59
N GLY A 318 -6.99 -21.65 -22.07
CA GLY A 318 -6.19 -22.62 -22.80
C GLY A 318 -4.67 -22.41 -22.71
N GLU A 319 -4.20 -21.27 -22.18
CA GLU A 319 -2.80 -21.09 -21.84
C GLU A 319 -2.46 -21.82 -20.53
N THR A 320 -1.25 -22.37 -20.44
CA THR A 320 -0.75 -23.03 -19.24
C THR A 320 0.66 -22.57 -18.94
N TRP A 321 1.02 -22.57 -17.67
CA TRP A 321 2.37 -22.30 -17.21
C TRP A 321 3.03 -23.59 -16.72
N ASP A 322 4.21 -23.91 -17.26
CA ASP A 322 5.01 -25.05 -16.83
C ASP A 322 6.16 -24.59 -15.91
N PRO A 323 6.19 -25.02 -14.64
CA PRO A 323 7.24 -24.67 -13.69
C PRO A 323 8.63 -25.17 -14.10
N ARG A 324 8.73 -26.13 -15.04
CA ARG A 324 10.01 -26.69 -15.53
C ARG A 324 10.63 -25.86 -16.65
N GLU A 325 9.85 -24.99 -17.28
CA GLU A 325 10.26 -24.27 -18.49
C GLU A 325 10.58 -22.80 -18.22
N THR A 326 9.82 -22.14 -17.35
CA THR A 326 9.95 -20.69 -17.13
C THR A 326 9.89 -20.34 -15.64
N LEU A 327 10.74 -19.41 -15.20
CA LEU A 327 10.71 -18.91 -13.83
C LEU A 327 9.51 -17.99 -13.61
N LEU A 328 8.75 -18.24 -12.54
CA LEU A 328 7.58 -17.45 -12.19
C LEU A 328 7.94 -15.97 -12.03
N ILE A 329 9.00 -15.69 -11.25
CA ILE A 329 9.47 -14.34 -10.97
C ILE A 329 10.00 -13.59 -12.20
N ALA A 330 10.35 -14.31 -13.27
CA ALA A 330 10.81 -13.71 -14.50
C ALA A 330 9.65 -13.22 -15.38
N LEU A 331 8.39 -13.51 -15.04
CA LEU A 331 7.24 -13.09 -15.83
C LEU A 331 6.94 -11.60 -15.61
N PRO A 332 6.80 -10.77 -16.68
CA PRO A 332 6.64 -9.32 -16.57
C PRO A 332 5.48 -8.87 -15.67
N GLY A 333 4.36 -9.60 -15.68
CA GLY A 333 3.17 -9.28 -14.87
C GLY A 333 3.37 -9.36 -13.36
N LEU A 334 4.44 -10.00 -12.89
CA LEU A 334 4.75 -10.18 -11.47
C LEU A 334 5.87 -9.25 -10.97
N ARG A 335 6.56 -8.52 -11.84
CA ARG A 335 7.73 -7.70 -11.47
C ARG A 335 7.41 -6.41 -10.72
N SER A 336 6.22 -5.83 -10.95
CA SER A 336 5.87 -4.51 -10.40
C SER A 336 5.14 -4.55 -9.05
N ARG A 337 4.98 -5.74 -8.43
CA ARG A 337 4.09 -5.93 -7.27
C ARG A 337 4.84 -6.65 -6.14
N TYR A 338 5.51 -5.87 -5.30
CA TYR A 338 6.35 -6.37 -4.21
C TYR A 338 5.59 -7.24 -3.20
N ASP A 339 4.30 -7.00 -2.96
CA ASP A 339 3.53 -7.66 -1.90
C ASP A 339 2.98 -9.05 -2.25
N TRP A 340 3.01 -9.47 -3.51
CA TRP A 340 2.36 -10.73 -3.97
C TRP A 340 3.23 -11.98 -3.79
N HIS A 341 4.52 -11.82 -3.52
CA HIS A 341 5.49 -12.91 -3.59
C HIS A 341 5.24 -13.99 -2.52
N ALA A 342 4.96 -13.61 -1.28
CA ALA A 342 4.86 -14.58 -0.19
C ALA A 342 3.72 -15.59 -0.41
N ALA A 343 2.55 -15.14 -0.84
CA ALA A 343 1.41 -16.00 -1.10
C ALA A 343 1.64 -16.89 -2.33
N ALA A 344 2.22 -16.35 -3.42
CA ALA A 344 2.51 -17.12 -4.63
C ALA A 344 3.52 -18.24 -4.34
N LEU A 345 4.55 -17.95 -3.55
CA LEU A 345 5.52 -18.95 -3.11
C LEU A 345 4.89 -20.03 -2.21
N ARG A 346 3.88 -19.70 -1.39
CA ARG A 346 3.09 -20.71 -0.66
C ARG A 346 2.29 -21.62 -1.59
N LEU A 347 1.74 -21.09 -2.67
CA LEU A 347 1.05 -21.89 -3.68
C LEU A 347 2.03 -22.86 -4.36
N LEU A 348 3.20 -22.38 -4.77
CA LEU A 348 4.24 -23.23 -5.37
C LEU A 348 4.76 -24.30 -4.39
N ASP A 349 4.97 -23.96 -3.12
CA ASP A 349 5.35 -24.95 -2.09
C ASP A 349 4.27 -26.01 -1.87
N SER A 350 3.00 -25.60 -1.91
CA SER A 350 1.86 -26.52 -1.83
C SER A 350 1.84 -27.45 -3.04
N TRP A 351 2.06 -26.90 -4.24
CA TRP A 351 2.18 -27.70 -5.47
C TRP A 351 3.36 -28.66 -5.40
N ARG A 352 4.52 -28.25 -4.87
CA ARG A 352 5.67 -29.13 -4.67
C ARG A 352 5.29 -30.36 -3.83
N LYS A 353 4.60 -30.15 -2.72
CA LYS A 353 4.14 -31.25 -1.83
C LYS A 353 3.17 -32.19 -2.55
N VAL A 354 2.26 -31.65 -3.36
CA VAL A 354 1.37 -32.46 -4.23
C VAL A 354 2.19 -33.27 -5.23
N ALA A 355 3.14 -32.65 -5.93
CA ALA A 355 3.99 -33.32 -6.92
C ALA A 355 4.80 -34.47 -6.30
N VAL A 356 5.35 -34.28 -5.09
CA VAL A 356 6.02 -35.35 -4.33
C VAL A 356 5.04 -36.49 -4.02
N GLY A 357 3.84 -36.18 -3.53
CA GLY A 357 2.80 -37.17 -3.24
C GLY A 357 2.32 -37.96 -4.47
N LEU A 358 2.44 -37.38 -5.66
CA LEU A 358 2.11 -37.99 -6.95
C LEU A 358 3.31 -38.67 -7.64
N GLY A 359 4.50 -38.65 -7.05
CA GLY A 359 5.72 -39.21 -7.66
C GLY A 359 6.24 -38.41 -8.87
N GLN A 360 5.84 -37.15 -9.02
CA GLN A 360 6.26 -36.26 -10.11
C GLN A 360 7.59 -35.57 -9.77
N GLU A 361 8.67 -36.33 -9.74
CA GLU A 361 9.97 -35.89 -9.21
C GLU A 361 10.54 -34.63 -9.90
N GLU A 362 10.47 -34.55 -11.23
CA GLU A 362 11.00 -33.38 -11.96
C GLU A 362 10.22 -32.10 -11.66
N ILE A 363 8.88 -32.20 -11.57
CA ILE A 363 8.00 -31.07 -11.23
C ILE A 363 8.28 -30.62 -9.78
N ALA A 364 8.39 -31.57 -8.85
CA ALA A 364 8.73 -31.26 -7.46
C ALA A 364 10.09 -30.53 -7.36
N CYS A 365 11.10 -31.00 -8.08
CA CYS A 365 12.42 -30.39 -8.13
C CYS A 365 12.37 -28.97 -8.74
N ALA A 366 11.64 -28.79 -9.84
CA ALA A 366 11.46 -27.48 -10.46
C ALA A 366 10.76 -26.49 -9.52
N LEU A 367 9.68 -26.91 -8.84
CA LEU A 367 8.96 -26.07 -7.88
C LEU A 367 9.82 -25.73 -6.65
N GLU A 368 10.66 -26.66 -6.18
CA GLU A 368 11.62 -26.38 -5.12
C GLU A 368 12.62 -25.30 -5.53
N LEU A 369 13.19 -25.41 -6.73
CA LEU A 369 14.08 -24.42 -7.30
C LEU A 369 13.38 -23.06 -7.47
N GLN A 370 12.15 -23.04 -7.98
CA GLN A 370 11.34 -21.83 -8.13
C GLN A 370 11.12 -21.13 -6.79
N VAL A 371 10.81 -21.88 -5.73
CA VAL A 371 10.61 -21.32 -4.38
C VAL A 371 11.91 -20.79 -3.81
N ALA A 372 13.02 -21.52 -3.96
CA ALA A 372 14.32 -21.10 -3.46
C ALA A 372 14.82 -19.82 -4.14
N VAL A 373 14.80 -19.79 -5.47
CA VAL A 373 15.17 -18.60 -6.26
C VAL A 373 14.19 -17.47 -5.99
N GLY A 374 12.88 -17.72 -5.99
CA GLY A 374 11.86 -16.68 -5.79
C GLY A 374 11.96 -15.92 -4.47
N ARG A 375 12.49 -16.53 -3.39
CA ARG A 375 12.72 -15.85 -2.10
C ARG A 375 13.91 -14.90 -2.10
N GLN A 376 14.94 -15.21 -2.88
CA GLN A 376 16.26 -14.57 -2.76
C GLN A 376 16.92 -14.36 -4.13
N TRP A 377 16.13 -14.07 -5.17
CA TRP A 377 16.64 -14.01 -6.54
C TRP A 377 17.69 -12.92 -6.76
N MET A 378 17.63 -11.85 -5.96
CA MET A 378 18.61 -10.76 -5.95
C MET A 378 19.91 -11.14 -5.23
N ASP A 379 19.86 -12.07 -4.26
CA ASP A 379 21.08 -12.67 -3.70
C ASP A 379 21.56 -13.77 -4.65
N GLY A 380 22.38 -13.38 -5.61
CA GLY A 380 22.84 -14.32 -6.62
C GLY A 380 23.68 -15.47 -6.08
N ASP A 381 24.30 -15.36 -4.89
CA ASP A 381 24.99 -16.51 -4.28
C ASP A 381 23.97 -17.56 -3.81
N ALA A 382 22.89 -17.12 -3.17
CA ALA A 382 21.77 -17.99 -2.76
C ALA A 382 21.05 -18.61 -3.97
N ALA A 383 20.81 -17.83 -5.03
CA ALA A 383 20.20 -18.33 -6.26
C ALA A 383 21.08 -19.38 -6.95
N LEU A 384 22.38 -19.11 -7.11
CA LEU A 384 23.33 -20.07 -7.70
C LEU A 384 23.42 -21.35 -6.88
N GLU A 385 23.41 -21.26 -5.56
CA GLU A 385 23.39 -22.41 -4.67
C GLU A 385 22.11 -23.25 -4.85
N ALA A 386 20.94 -22.62 -5.03
CA ALA A 386 19.71 -23.33 -5.36
C ALA A 386 19.84 -24.11 -6.69
N PHE A 387 20.44 -23.52 -7.73
CA PHE A 387 20.70 -24.21 -8.99
C PHE A 387 21.69 -25.39 -8.83
N ARG A 388 22.70 -25.27 -7.95
CA ARG A 388 23.67 -26.37 -7.68
C ARG A 388 23.03 -27.58 -7.00
N ARG A 389 21.99 -27.38 -6.18
CA ARG A 389 21.28 -28.45 -5.49
C ARG A 389 20.41 -29.32 -6.40
N VAL A 390 20.11 -28.86 -7.63
CA VAL A 390 19.33 -29.64 -8.59
C VAL A 390 20.12 -30.90 -9.01
N PRO A 391 19.54 -32.11 -8.85
CA PRO A 391 20.21 -33.37 -9.20
C PRO A 391 20.72 -33.41 -10.64
N SER A 392 22.02 -33.63 -10.79
CA SER A 392 22.71 -33.75 -12.08
C SER A 392 23.30 -35.17 -12.23
N PRO A 393 23.20 -35.82 -13.41
CA PRO A 393 22.71 -35.28 -14.69
C PRO A 393 21.19 -35.30 -14.86
N ARG A 394 20.45 -35.95 -13.95
CA ARG A 394 19.03 -36.30 -14.11
C ARG A 394 18.12 -35.16 -14.55
N PHE A 395 18.26 -33.97 -13.97
CA PHE A 395 17.41 -32.80 -14.27
C PHE A 395 18.19 -31.60 -14.84
N SER A 396 19.30 -31.87 -15.54
CA SER A 396 20.16 -30.81 -16.11
C SER A 396 19.41 -29.91 -17.09
N GLY A 397 18.59 -30.48 -17.99
CA GLY A 397 17.85 -29.70 -18.99
C GLY A 397 16.90 -28.66 -18.36
N MET A 398 16.11 -29.08 -17.36
CA MET A 398 15.25 -28.19 -16.58
C MET A 398 16.06 -27.10 -15.86
N ARG A 399 17.16 -27.49 -15.20
CA ARG A 399 18.07 -26.55 -14.53
C ARG A 399 18.59 -25.48 -15.48
N GLU A 400 19.05 -25.85 -16.68
CA GLU A 400 19.58 -24.90 -17.66
C GLU A 400 18.52 -23.94 -18.18
N ARG A 401 17.29 -24.42 -18.43
CA ARG A 401 16.17 -23.56 -18.86
C ARG A 401 15.82 -22.52 -17.80
N LEU A 402 15.66 -22.94 -16.56
CA LEU A 402 15.35 -22.02 -15.46
C LEU A 402 16.52 -21.08 -15.16
N PHE A 403 17.76 -21.54 -15.27
CA PHE A 403 18.94 -20.69 -15.11
C PHE A 403 18.98 -19.59 -16.17
N ALA A 404 18.68 -19.91 -17.44
CA ALA A 404 18.58 -18.90 -18.50
C ALA A 404 17.52 -17.84 -18.17
N GLY A 405 16.37 -18.24 -17.62
CA GLY A 405 15.34 -17.33 -17.13
C GLY A 405 15.84 -16.39 -16.02
N TRP A 406 16.57 -16.91 -15.03
CA TRP A 406 17.13 -16.11 -13.94
C TRP A 406 18.21 -15.14 -14.44
N ARG A 407 19.08 -15.60 -15.35
CA ARG A 407 20.09 -14.77 -16.00
C ARG A 407 19.45 -13.59 -16.74
N THR A 408 18.37 -13.83 -17.48
CA THR A 408 17.62 -12.76 -18.17
C THR A 408 16.99 -11.78 -17.18
N LEU A 409 16.42 -12.27 -16.08
CA LEU A 409 15.86 -11.42 -15.02
C LEU A 409 16.93 -10.49 -14.42
N VAL A 410 18.11 -11.03 -14.08
CA VAL A 410 19.23 -10.24 -13.54
C VAL A 410 19.71 -9.18 -14.53
N VAL A 411 19.77 -9.52 -15.82
CA VAL A 411 20.10 -8.57 -16.89
C VAL A 411 19.08 -7.44 -16.93
N GLU A 412 17.79 -7.77 -17.02
CA GLU A 412 16.71 -6.79 -17.18
C GLU A 412 16.56 -5.87 -15.96
N GLU A 413 16.78 -6.36 -14.75
CA GLU A 413 16.81 -5.51 -13.56
C GLU A 413 18.04 -4.59 -13.54
N THR A 414 19.19 -5.07 -14.01
CA THR A 414 20.45 -4.32 -13.95
C THR A 414 20.54 -3.22 -15.01
N VAL A 415 20.07 -3.48 -16.24
CA VAL A 415 20.22 -2.54 -17.39
C VAL A 415 18.89 -2.02 -17.93
N GLY A 416 17.76 -2.40 -17.31
CA GLY A 416 16.42 -1.99 -17.71
C GLY A 416 15.78 -2.89 -18.78
N CYS A 417 14.46 -3.00 -18.72
CA CYS A 417 13.66 -3.73 -19.71
C CYS A 417 13.53 -2.93 -21.02
N ARG A 418 13.57 -3.63 -22.15
CA ARG A 418 13.19 -3.08 -23.47
C ARG A 418 11.97 -3.78 -24.05
N ALA A 419 11.38 -3.16 -25.07
CA ALA A 419 10.30 -3.74 -25.85
C ALA A 419 10.64 -5.19 -26.31
N PRO A 420 9.63 -6.07 -26.42
CA PRO A 420 9.84 -7.49 -26.74
C PRO A 420 10.70 -7.69 -28.00
N GLY A 421 11.66 -8.63 -27.93
CA GLY A 421 12.48 -9.03 -29.09
C GLY A 421 13.75 -8.21 -29.33
N ARG A 422 14.12 -7.30 -28.42
CA ARG A 422 15.43 -6.63 -28.45
C ARG A 422 16.17 -6.84 -27.14
N GLU A 423 17.39 -7.40 -27.22
CA GLU A 423 18.28 -7.47 -26.07
C GLU A 423 18.60 -6.06 -25.53
N PRO A 424 18.56 -5.85 -24.21
CA PRO A 424 19.01 -4.61 -23.61
C PRO A 424 20.47 -4.32 -23.98
N PHE A 425 20.80 -3.05 -24.21
CA PHE A 425 22.19 -2.68 -24.43
C PHE A 425 22.99 -2.87 -23.14
N GLY A 426 24.12 -3.56 -23.23
CA GLY A 426 24.91 -3.95 -22.06
C GLY A 426 24.45 -5.23 -21.36
N SER A 427 23.45 -5.93 -21.90
CA SER A 427 23.07 -7.28 -21.44
C SER A 427 24.24 -8.27 -21.44
N ALA A 428 25.16 -8.14 -22.40
CA ALA A 428 26.29 -9.04 -22.58
C ALA A 428 27.23 -9.12 -21.36
N TRP A 429 27.59 -7.99 -20.74
CA TRP A 429 28.51 -8.00 -19.60
C TRP A 429 27.83 -8.56 -18.34
N VAL A 430 26.55 -8.24 -18.13
CA VAL A 430 25.78 -8.76 -16.99
C VAL A 430 25.60 -10.26 -17.13
N ALA A 431 25.17 -10.74 -18.29
CA ALA A 431 25.03 -12.18 -18.56
C ALA A 431 26.38 -12.91 -18.35
N ALA A 432 27.48 -12.34 -18.84
CA ALA A 432 28.81 -12.90 -18.65
C ALA A 432 29.25 -12.91 -17.17
N LEU A 433 28.83 -11.92 -16.37
CA LEU A 433 29.07 -11.90 -14.92
C LEU A 433 28.31 -13.04 -14.23
N VAL A 434 27.03 -13.25 -14.58
CA VAL A 434 26.24 -14.37 -14.05
C VAL A 434 26.87 -15.72 -14.42
N ASP A 435 27.25 -15.90 -15.69
CA ASP A 435 27.87 -17.13 -16.18
C ASP A 435 29.23 -17.37 -15.50
N ALA A 436 30.02 -16.32 -15.28
CA ALA A 436 31.28 -16.40 -14.55
C ALA A 436 31.06 -16.77 -13.08
N ALA A 437 30.05 -16.18 -12.42
CA ALA A 437 29.71 -16.50 -11.04
C ALA A 437 29.30 -17.97 -10.88
N ARG A 438 28.61 -18.52 -11.87
CA ARG A 438 28.27 -19.95 -11.92
C ARG A 438 29.49 -20.84 -12.10
N ALA A 439 30.40 -20.47 -12.99
CA ALA A 439 31.63 -21.22 -13.28
C ALA A 439 32.70 -21.08 -12.17
N GLY A 440 32.58 -20.11 -11.28
CA GLY A 440 33.57 -19.85 -10.22
C GLY A 440 34.84 -19.22 -10.78
N ALA A 441 36.01 -19.62 -10.25
CA ALA A 441 37.30 -19.03 -10.62
C ALA A 441 37.61 -19.14 -12.12
N ASP A 442 37.16 -20.21 -12.77
CA ASP A 442 37.38 -20.47 -14.20
C ASP A 442 36.58 -19.53 -15.12
N GLY A 443 35.54 -18.88 -14.58
CA GLY A 443 34.69 -17.95 -15.33
C GLY A 443 35.29 -16.56 -15.53
N ALA A 444 36.24 -16.15 -14.68
CA ALA A 444 36.79 -14.80 -14.68
C ALA A 444 37.42 -14.34 -16.02
N PRO A 445 38.22 -15.17 -16.72
CA PRO A 445 38.77 -14.79 -18.03
C PRO A 445 37.68 -14.58 -19.09
N ALA A 446 36.60 -15.37 -19.06
CA ALA A 446 35.48 -15.24 -19.99
C ALA A 446 34.72 -13.93 -19.75
N PHE A 447 34.48 -13.57 -18.48
CA PHE A 447 33.88 -12.28 -18.12
C PHE A 447 34.70 -11.10 -18.64
N ARG A 448 36.01 -11.05 -18.36
CA ARG A 448 36.87 -9.96 -18.85
C ARG A 448 36.86 -9.84 -20.37
N ARG A 449 36.88 -10.98 -21.08
CA ARG A 449 36.79 -11.00 -22.55
C ARG A 449 35.47 -10.44 -23.05
N ALA A 450 34.35 -10.83 -22.42
CA ALA A 450 33.02 -10.35 -22.80
C ALA A 450 32.88 -8.83 -22.59
N VAL A 451 33.41 -8.29 -21.48
CA VAL A 451 33.44 -6.83 -21.24
C VAL A 451 34.20 -6.10 -22.35
N ARG A 452 35.42 -6.55 -22.69
CA ARG A 452 36.23 -5.91 -23.74
C ARG A 452 35.55 -5.95 -25.11
N GLN A 453 34.99 -7.10 -25.49
CA GLN A 453 34.24 -7.24 -26.74
C GLN A 453 33.01 -6.33 -26.78
N TRP A 454 32.32 -6.19 -25.64
CA TRP A 454 31.19 -5.28 -25.52
C TRP A 454 31.61 -3.81 -25.65
N LEU A 455 32.71 -3.39 -24.99
CA LEU A 455 33.25 -2.03 -25.11
C LEU A 455 33.64 -1.71 -26.56
N GLU A 456 34.33 -2.64 -27.24
CA GLU A 456 34.69 -2.49 -28.66
C GLU A 456 33.46 -2.33 -29.55
N ALA A 457 32.39 -3.10 -29.31
CA ALA A 457 31.15 -3.00 -30.09
C ALA A 457 30.41 -1.69 -29.80
N THR A 458 30.33 -1.27 -28.54
CA THR A 458 29.66 -0.04 -28.11
C THR A 458 30.38 1.20 -28.61
N GLY A 459 31.71 1.20 -28.67
CA GLY A 459 32.52 2.33 -29.16
C GLY A 459 32.39 2.63 -30.65
N ARG A 460 31.79 1.75 -31.46
CA ARG A 460 31.74 1.91 -32.93
C ARG A 460 30.91 3.09 -33.41
N THR A 461 29.90 3.51 -32.65
CA THR A 461 29.02 4.61 -33.06
C THR A 461 28.56 5.46 -31.87
N PRO A 462 28.38 6.79 -32.04
CA PRO A 462 27.80 7.65 -31.00
C PRO A 462 26.41 7.20 -30.52
N ALA A 463 25.63 6.57 -31.41
CA ALA A 463 24.31 6.05 -31.08
C ALA A 463 24.40 4.86 -30.10
N ALA A 464 25.30 3.91 -30.34
CA ALA A 464 25.50 2.76 -29.45
C ALA A 464 25.97 3.17 -28.05
N ILE A 465 26.83 4.20 -27.96
CA ILE A 465 27.30 4.75 -26.68
C ILE A 465 26.14 5.39 -25.92
N ARG A 466 25.34 6.25 -26.58
CA ARG A 466 24.14 6.85 -25.97
C ARG A 466 23.17 5.80 -25.45
N GLN A 467 22.97 4.74 -26.23
CA GLN A 467 22.05 3.67 -25.88
C GLN A 467 22.58 2.73 -24.79
N SER A 468 23.90 2.63 -24.62
CA SER A 468 24.57 1.82 -23.58
C SER A 468 24.94 2.63 -22.34
N ARG A 469 24.60 3.92 -22.28
CA ARG A 469 25.05 4.88 -21.25
C ARG A 469 24.81 4.38 -19.84
N GLU A 470 23.60 3.88 -19.57
CA GLU A 470 23.20 3.41 -18.23
C GLU A 470 23.95 2.14 -17.86
N ALA A 471 24.00 1.14 -18.74
CA ALA A 471 24.76 -0.08 -18.52
C ALA A 471 26.27 0.17 -18.32
N LEU A 472 26.86 1.11 -19.07
CA LEU A 472 28.25 1.53 -18.88
C LEU A 472 28.45 2.21 -17.53
N GLY A 473 27.51 3.07 -17.13
CA GLY A 473 27.51 3.71 -15.82
C GLY A 473 27.44 2.69 -14.69
N THR A 474 26.51 1.74 -14.75
CA THR A 474 26.37 0.66 -13.78
C THR A 474 27.65 -0.17 -13.66
N LEU A 475 28.24 -0.62 -14.78
CA LEU A 475 29.50 -1.38 -14.74
C LEU A 475 30.64 -0.54 -14.12
N THR A 476 30.72 0.75 -14.46
CA THR A 476 31.75 1.65 -13.93
C THR A 476 31.61 1.81 -12.41
N LEU A 477 30.39 1.97 -11.91
CA LEU A 477 30.09 2.06 -10.48
C LEU A 477 30.36 0.72 -9.76
N ASP A 478 30.06 -0.41 -10.40
CA ASP A 478 30.31 -1.73 -9.83
C ASP A 478 31.81 -2.07 -9.74
N LEU A 479 32.62 -1.47 -10.62
CA LEU A 479 34.08 -1.57 -10.61
C LEU A 479 34.78 -0.57 -9.67
N ASP A 480 34.15 0.57 -9.35
CA ASP A 480 34.71 1.60 -8.47
C ASP A 480 34.57 1.25 -6.97
N VAL A 481 35.00 0.04 -6.59
CA VAL A 481 34.84 -0.51 -5.24
C VAL A 481 35.52 0.35 -4.15
N GLU A 482 36.59 1.07 -4.49
CA GLU A 482 37.34 1.93 -3.56
C GLU A 482 36.89 3.40 -3.58
N SER A 483 35.79 3.71 -4.26
CA SER A 483 35.27 5.09 -4.41
C SER A 483 36.34 6.04 -4.96
N THR A 484 37.13 5.59 -5.92
CA THR A 484 38.18 6.39 -6.56
C THR A 484 37.58 7.56 -7.35
N LEU A 485 36.40 7.36 -7.96
CA LEU A 485 35.70 8.40 -8.71
C LEU A 485 35.20 9.52 -7.80
N ARG A 486 34.79 9.19 -6.57
CA ARG A 486 34.36 10.21 -5.60
C ARG A 486 35.45 11.24 -5.30
N ARG A 487 36.72 10.82 -5.35
CA ARG A 487 37.89 11.69 -5.11
C ARG A 487 38.38 12.37 -6.39
N ARG A 488 38.44 11.64 -7.51
CA ARG A 488 39.10 12.12 -8.74
C ARG A 488 38.14 12.83 -9.70
N SER A 489 36.88 12.40 -9.76
CA SER A 489 35.89 12.88 -10.74
C SER A 489 34.47 12.89 -10.12
N PRO A 490 34.21 13.75 -9.12
CA PRO A 490 32.95 13.77 -8.39
C PRO A 490 31.73 14.18 -9.23
N SER A 491 31.92 15.00 -10.27
CA SER A 491 30.84 15.37 -11.20
C SER A 491 30.54 14.23 -12.17
N PHE A 492 31.58 13.50 -12.61
CA PHE A 492 31.40 12.26 -13.38
C PHE A 492 30.65 11.19 -12.58
N LEU A 493 31.03 10.94 -11.33
CA LEU A 493 30.31 10.02 -10.45
C LEU A 493 28.81 10.38 -10.38
N ARG A 494 28.50 11.68 -10.20
CA ARG A 494 27.12 12.16 -10.08
C ARG A 494 26.28 11.88 -11.33
N VAL A 495 26.83 12.07 -12.53
CA VAL A 495 26.09 11.78 -13.77
C VAL A 495 25.87 10.29 -14.00
N LEU A 496 26.79 9.43 -13.54
CA LEU A 496 26.60 7.98 -13.58
C LEU A 496 25.52 7.52 -12.59
N SER A 497 25.52 8.07 -11.38
CA SER A 497 24.56 7.68 -10.33
C SER A 497 23.11 8.10 -10.61
N ARG A 498 22.86 9.04 -11.53
CA ARG A 498 21.50 9.49 -11.89
C ARG A 498 20.62 8.42 -12.52
N GLY A 499 21.21 7.39 -13.12
CA GLY A 499 20.51 6.25 -13.73
C GLY A 499 20.70 4.95 -12.95
N ALA A 500 21.48 4.95 -11.88
CA ALA A 500 21.65 3.77 -11.04
C ALA A 500 20.48 3.67 -10.05
N GLY A 501 19.93 2.47 -9.86
CA GLY A 501 18.95 2.19 -8.81
C GLY A 501 19.53 2.46 -7.40
N PRO A 502 18.72 2.28 -6.35
CA PRO A 502 19.17 2.44 -4.96
C PRO A 502 20.44 1.59 -4.74
N GLY A 503 21.55 2.22 -4.35
CA GLY A 503 22.88 1.58 -4.34
C GLY A 503 23.09 0.47 -3.30
N ASP A 504 22.07 0.16 -2.50
CA ASP A 504 22.08 -0.77 -1.37
C ASP A 504 21.14 -1.97 -1.59
N ASP A 505 20.69 -2.22 -2.82
CA ASP A 505 19.92 -3.42 -3.11
C ASP A 505 20.81 -4.68 -3.15
N PRO A 506 20.30 -5.88 -2.76
CA PRO A 506 21.10 -7.10 -2.71
C PRO A 506 21.72 -7.52 -4.05
N LEU A 507 21.11 -7.16 -5.17
CA LEU A 507 21.62 -7.47 -6.51
C LEU A 507 22.85 -6.60 -6.83
N THR A 508 22.81 -5.31 -6.51
CA THR A 508 23.96 -4.40 -6.65
C THR A 508 25.14 -4.85 -5.77
N GLU A 509 24.89 -5.23 -4.52
CA GLU A 509 25.93 -5.81 -3.67
C GLU A 509 26.53 -7.08 -4.28
N TRP A 510 25.67 -7.99 -4.75
CA TRP A 510 26.11 -9.23 -5.38
C TRP A 510 26.98 -8.97 -6.63
N ARG A 511 26.57 -8.06 -7.53
CA ARG A 511 27.35 -7.70 -8.73
C ARG A 511 28.74 -7.19 -8.35
N ARG A 512 28.83 -6.24 -7.42
CA ARG A 512 30.11 -5.68 -6.92
C ARG A 512 31.02 -6.75 -6.33
N ARG A 513 30.47 -7.66 -5.51
CA ARG A 513 31.24 -8.78 -4.93
C ARG A 513 31.82 -9.67 -6.03
N TRP A 514 31.05 -10.00 -7.06
CA TRP A 514 31.50 -10.88 -8.13
C TRP A 514 32.44 -10.23 -9.12
N VAL A 515 32.24 -8.95 -9.44
CA VAL A 515 33.20 -8.15 -10.22
C VAL A 515 34.57 -8.13 -9.52
N LYS A 516 34.58 -7.95 -8.18
CA LYS A 516 35.80 -8.03 -7.38
C LYS A 516 36.41 -9.44 -7.40
N ARG A 517 35.61 -10.49 -7.19
CA ARG A 517 36.08 -11.89 -7.22
C ARG A 517 36.63 -12.32 -8.57
N ALA A 518 36.07 -11.80 -9.66
CA ALA A 518 36.56 -12.05 -11.01
C ALA A 518 37.94 -11.40 -11.26
N GLY A 519 38.47 -10.62 -10.32
CA GLY A 519 39.73 -9.90 -10.49
C GLY A 519 39.64 -8.96 -11.70
N ALA A 520 38.52 -8.25 -11.82
CA ALA A 520 38.23 -7.35 -12.92
C ALA A 520 38.52 -5.88 -12.57
N SER A 521 39.14 -5.60 -11.43
CA SER A 521 39.48 -4.23 -11.00
C SER A 521 40.44 -3.53 -11.97
N ASP A 522 41.24 -4.30 -12.73
CA ASP A 522 42.06 -3.81 -13.83
C ASP A 522 41.23 -3.23 -15.00
N LEU A 523 40.00 -3.73 -15.21
CA LEU A 523 39.08 -3.19 -16.21
C LEU A 523 38.64 -1.76 -15.90
N LEU A 524 38.72 -1.29 -14.65
CA LEU A 524 38.34 0.07 -14.32
C LEU A 524 39.19 1.08 -15.11
N ALA A 525 40.50 0.85 -15.22
CA ALA A 525 41.38 1.72 -16.00
C ALA A 525 40.99 1.72 -17.49
N GLU A 526 40.71 0.54 -18.07
CA GLU A 526 40.27 0.40 -19.46
C GLU A 526 38.93 1.11 -19.72
N ILE A 527 37.99 1.04 -18.77
CA ILE A 527 36.70 1.71 -18.88
C ILE A 527 36.82 3.23 -18.73
N ILE A 528 37.71 3.71 -17.86
CA ILE A 528 37.96 5.15 -17.73
C ILE A 528 38.58 5.70 -19.01
N GLU A 529 39.54 4.99 -19.63
CA GLU A 529 40.06 5.35 -20.96
C GLU A 529 38.96 5.33 -22.03
N PHE A 530 38.07 4.33 -21.99
CA PHE A 530 36.89 4.31 -22.86
C PHE A 530 36.00 5.54 -22.67
N TRP A 531 35.74 5.95 -21.42
CA TRP A 531 34.98 7.17 -21.12
C TRP A 531 35.67 8.43 -21.62
N ILE A 532 36.98 8.57 -21.40
CA ILE A 532 37.77 9.72 -21.89
C ILE A 532 37.58 9.88 -23.41
N GLY A 533 37.64 8.78 -24.18
CA GLY A 533 37.46 8.81 -25.63
C GLY A 533 36.04 9.16 -26.11
N HIS A 534 35.01 9.00 -25.27
CA HIS A 534 33.61 8.96 -25.73
C HIS A 534 32.63 9.86 -24.97
N VAL A 535 32.96 10.33 -23.77
CA VAL A 535 32.05 11.10 -22.90
C VAL A 535 31.56 12.40 -23.57
N ALA A 536 32.40 13.00 -24.42
CA ALA A 536 32.04 14.18 -25.20
C ALA A 536 30.81 13.96 -26.09
N ALA A 537 30.59 12.74 -26.62
CA ALA A 537 29.46 12.41 -27.48
C ALA A 537 28.13 12.25 -26.72
N LEU A 538 28.19 12.25 -25.39
CA LEU A 538 27.02 12.13 -24.50
C LEU A 538 26.55 13.47 -23.94
N VAL A 539 27.31 14.54 -24.18
CA VAL A 539 26.91 15.88 -23.76
C VAL A 539 25.64 16.28 -24.50
N PRO A 540 24.53 16.58 -23.80
CA PRO A 540 23.30 17.03 -24.43
C PRO A 540 23.51 18.33 -25.21
N ASP A 541 22.86 18.43 -26.36
CA ASP A 541 22.86 19.67 -27.15
C ASP A 541 21.98 20.74 -26.45
N PRO A 542 22.50 21.94 -26.13
CA PRO A 542 21.72 23.03 -25.55
C PRO A 542 20.52 23.45 -26.40
N ALA A 543 20.51 23.18 -27.71
CA ALA A 543 19.36 23.43 -28.56
C ALA A 543 18.11 22.66 -28.12
N ASN A 544 18.29 21.47 -27.51
CA ASN A 544 17.23 20.56 -27.11
C ASN A 544 16.75 20.78 -25.64
N ALA A 545 17.27 21.79 -24.95
CA ALA A 545 16.90 22.09 -23.57
C ALA A 545 15.47 22.67 -23.47
N ARG A 546 14.60 22.02 -22.68
CA ARG A 546 13.23 22.51 -22.40
C ARG A 546 13.24 23.62 -21.34
N GLY A 547 12.39 24.63 -21.51
CA GLY A 547 12.18 25.69 -20.52
C GLY A 547 13.43 26.53 -20.20
N SER A 548 14.41 26.59 -21.09
CA SER A 548 15.72 27.21 -20.82
C SER A 548 16.46 26.65 -19.61
N ASN A 549 16.20 25.39 -19.22
CA ASN A 549 16.93 24.69 -18.17
C ASN A 549 18.13 23.94 -18.77
N TYR A 550 19.34 24.37 -18.43
CA TYR A 550 20.60 23.81 -18.95
C TYR A 550 21.38 23.01 -17.90
N GLU A 551 20.80 22.68 -16.75
CA GLU A 551 21.50 21.96 -15.68
C GLU A 551 22.04 20.60 -16.14
N HIS A 552 21.27 19.87 -16.96
CA HIS A 552 21.74 18.59 -17.50
C HIS A 552 22.94 18.76 -18.46
N CYS A 553 22.95 19.83 -19.26
CA CYS A 553 24.09 20.17 -20.12
C CYS A 553 25.32 20.50 -19.27
N ALA A 554 25.15 21.35 -18.25
CA ALA A 554 26.22 21.82 -17.38
C ALA A 554 26.84 20.67 -16.56
N GLU A 555 26.05 19.68 -16.16
CA GLU A 555 26.53 18.49 -15.46
C GLU A 555 27.39 17.57 -16.31
N TRP A 556 26.90 17.22 -17.51
CA TRP A 556 27.70 16.41 -18.43
C TRP A 556 28.99 17.13 -18.82
N LEU A 557 28.93 18.47 -18.97
CA LEU A 557 30.11 19.25 -19.27
C LEU A 557 31.11 19.28 -18.10
N ALA A 558 30.64 19.32 -16.85
CA ALA A 558 31.49 19.18 -15.68
C ALA A 558 32.17 17.81 -15.61
N ALA A 559 31.45 16.74 -15.94
CA ALA A 559 32.02 15.40 -16.04
C ALA A 559 33.09 15.31 -17.15
N VAL A 560 32.84 15.93 -18.31
CA VAL A 560 33.84 15.98 -19.40
C VAL A 560 35.05 16.79 -18.97
N PHE A 561 34.89 17.89 -18.23
CA PHE A 561 36.03 18.67 -17.74
C PHE A 561 36.95 17.86 -16.82
N GLU A 562 36.38 17.03 -15.95
CA GLU A 562 37.13 16.17 -15.03
C GLU A 562 37.86 15.03 -15.76
N LEU A 563 37.32 14.53 -16.87
CA LEU A 563 37.89 13.39 -17.63
C LEU A 563 38.80 13.82 -18.79
N ASP A 564 38.37 14.79 -19.59
CA ASP A 564 39.08 15.32 -20.76
C ASP A 564 38.88 16.84 -20.91
N ALA A 565 39.81 17.59 -20.30
CA ALA A 565 39.83 19.05 -20.39
C ALA A 565 40.01 19.58 -21.83
N ALA A 566 40.59 18.80 -22.75
CA ALA A 566 40.75 19.21 -24.15
C ALA A 566 39.43 19.08 -24.92
N ALA A 567 38.69 17.99 -24.75
CA ALA A 567 37.33 17.85 -25.28
C ALA A 567 36.39 18.91 -24.71
N TYR A 568 36.44 19.17 -23.40
CA TYR A 568 35.71 20.25 -22.74
C TYR A 568 35.92 21.59 -23.46
N ARG A 569 37.18 22.01 -23.64
CA ARG A 569 37.53 23.28 -24.32
C ARG A 569 37.05 23.33 -25.77
N ARG A 570 36.94 22.20 -26.47
CA ARG A 570 36.40 22.16 -27.83
C ARG A 570 34.89 22.38 -27.83
N ILE A 571 34.16 21.71 -26.93
CA ILE A 571 32.70 21.85 -26.82
C ILE A 571 32.31 23.28 -26.42
N VAL A 572 32.95 23.85 -25.40
CA VAL A 572 32.67 25.22 -24.93
C VAL A 572 32.90 26.24 -26.05
N ARG A 573 34.01 26.14 -26.79
CA ARG A 573 34.27 27.02 -27.95
C ARG A 573 33.21 26.86 -29.05
N GLY A 574 32.78 25.64 -29.32
CA GLY A 574 31.68 25.39 -30.26
C GLY A 574 30.37 26.03 -29.80
N TRP A 575 30.02 25.87 -28.51
CA TRP A 575 28.83 26.48 -27.92
C TRP A 575 28.92 28.00 -27.88
N ALA A 576 30.10 28.60 -27.70
CA ALA A 576 30.26 30.06 -27.73
C ALA A 576 29.86 30.63 -29.10
N THR A 577 30.20 29.92 -30.18
CA THR A 577 29.82 30.29 -31.55
C THR A 577 28.33 30.06 -31.82
N VAL A 578 27.80 28.89 -31.47
CA VAL A 578 26.43 28.46 -31.87
C VAL A 578 25.34 28.92 -30.88
N HIS A 579 25.69 29.05 -29.60
CA HIS A 579 24.77 29.32 -28.49
C HIS A 579 25.15 30.55 -27.66
N GLY A 580 26.01 31.43 -28.17
CA GLY A 580 26.51 32.61 -27.46
C GLY A 580 25.42 33.52 -26.88
N ARG A 581 24.22 33.56 -27.49
CA ARG A 581 23.08 34.37 -27.01
C ARG A 581 22.26 33.72 -25.89
N ARG A 582 22.47 32.43 -25.56
CA ARG A 582 21.71 31.70 -24.54
C ARG A 582 22.23 32.01 -23.13
N LYS A 583 21.91 33.18 -22.58
CA LYS A 583 22.40 33.66 -21.26
C LYS A 583 22.28 32.63 -20.13
N ASN A 584 21.15 31.91 -20.06
CA ASN A 584 20.90 30.92 -18.99
C ASN A 584 21.81 29.69 -19.08
N LEU A 585 22.33 29.34 -20.27
CA LEU A 585 23.33 28.27 -20.43
C LEU A 585 24.63 28.67 -19.74
N TRP A 586 25.15 29.86 -20.06
CA TRP A 586 26.40 30.38 -19.50
C TRP A 586 26.31 30.60 -17.99
N LEU A 587 25.15 31.05 -17.49
CA LEU A 587 24.89 31.13 -16.05
C LEU A 587 24.91 29.76 -15.38
N ALA A 588 24.35 28.72 -16.00
CA ALA A 588 24.40 27.36 -15.46
C ALA A 588 25.83 26.81 -15.38
N LEU A 589 26.66 27.09 -16.40
CA LEU A 589 28.09 26.74 -16.38
C LEU A 589 28.85 27.49 -15.28
N ALA A 590 28.61 28.81 -15.15
CA ALA A 590 29.26 29.66 -14.15
C ALA A 590 28.88 29.25 -12.71
N ARG A 591 27.61 28.90 -12.46
CA ARG A 591 27.15 28.38 -11.15
C ARG A 591 27.91 27.13 -10.71
N ARG A 592 28.36 26.31 -11.67
CA ARG A 592 29.17 25.11 -11.42
C ARG A 592 30.67 25.37 -11.42
N LYS A 593 31.08 26.64 -11.50
CA LYS A 593 32.48 27.09 -11.50
C LYS A 593 33.31 26.47 -12.63
N LEU A 594 32.68 26.23 -13.79
CA LEU A 594 33.37 25.68 -14.96
C LEU A 594 34.15 26.80 -15.71
N PRO A 595 35.36 26.52 -16.23
CA PRO A 595 36.16 27.54 -16.94
C PRO A 595 35.51 27.94 -18.28
N LEU A 596 35.15 29.21 -18.45
CA LEU A 596 34.49 29.73 -19.66
C LEU A 596 35.45 30.33 -20.68
#